data_AF-A0A963KSV8-F1
#
_entry.id   AF-A0A963KSV8-F1
#
_cell.length_a   1.000
_cell.length_b   1.000
_cell.length_c   1.000
_cell.angle_alpha   90.00
_cell.angle_beta   90.00
_cell.angle_gamma   90.00
#
_symmetry.space_group_name_H-M   'P 1'
#
loop_
_entity.id
_entity.type
_entity.pdbx_description
1 polymer ?
#
loop_
_entity_poly.entity_id
_entity_poly.type
_entity_poly.pdbx_seq_one_letter_code
_entity_poly.pdbx_strand_id
1 'polypeptide(L)'
;FLSLASVAEAAAERKDLEVVARSVGFLTEKPRGEVMVGVVADPAVMQSLEEAKSIEALIDSGIRGPAFSFRAISIFTNQLADLQDIDMLLVTKGLAEHHQSIFEAASRLGILTVSTDESCVDSGHCVMWVKGSPSVRIVVNRAAARASNISFQTSFRMLITER
;
A
#
# COMPACT_ATOMS: atom_id res chain seq x y z
N PHE A 1 0.55 -22.75 -19.68
CA PHE A 1 0.60 -23.52 -18.42
C PHE A 1 0.75 -22.55 -17.27
N LEU A 2 -0.33 -22.23 -16.55
CA LEU A 2 -0.25 -21.49 -15.29
C LEU A 2 0.30 -22.45 -14.22
N SER A 3 1.41 -22.08 -13.59
CA SER A 3 2.03 -22.87 -12.52
C SER A 3 1.23 -22.72 -11.23
N LEU A 4 1.11 -23.79 -10.43
CA LEU A 4 0.46 -23.74 -9.10
C LEU A 4 1.10 -22.68 -8.17
N ALA A 5 2.39 -22.38 -8.36
CA ALA A 5 3.09 -21.35 -7.61
C ALA A 5 2.52 -19.95 -7.87
N SER A 6 2.21 -19.60 -9.13
CA SER A 6 1.69 -18.27 -9.46
C SER A 6 0.24 -18.08 -8.98
N VAL A 7 -0.53 -19.17 -8.89
CA VAL A 7 -1.90 -19.13 -8.33
C VAL A 7 -1.85 -18.89 -6.82
N ALA A 8 -0.93 -19.55 -6.12
CA ALA A 8 -0.75 -19.36 -4.69
C ALA A 8 -0.24 -17.95 -4.35
N GLU A 9 0.67 -17.41 -5.16
CA GLU A 9 1.20 -16.05 -5.03
C GLU A 9 0.11 -15.00 -5.25
N ALA A 10 -0.66 -15.09 -6.34
CA ALA A 10 -1.78 -14.19 -6.61
C ALA A 10 -2.87 -14.26 -5.51
N ALA A 11 -3.12 -15.45 -4.94
CA ALA A 11 -4.04 -15.60 -3.82
C ALA A 11 -3.51 -14.96 -2.52
N ALA A 12 -2.20 -15.05 -2.27
CA ALA A 12 -1.57 -14.39 -1.14
C ALA A 12 -1.62 -12.86 -1.31
N GLU A 13 -1.28 -12.33 -2.48
CA GLU A 13 -1.37 -10.90 -2.80
C GLU A 13 -2.80 -10.38 -2.68
N ARG A 14 -3.80 -11.13 -3.18
CA ARG A 14 -5.21 -10.78 -2.98
C ARG A 14 -5.54 -10.62 -1.50
N LYS A 15 -5.10 -11.57 -0.67
CA LYS A 15 -5.34 -11.52 0.77
C LYS A 15 -4.62 -10.34 1.42
N ASP A 16 -3.40 -10.02 0.98
CA ASP A 16 -2.65 -8.85 1.42
C ASP A 16 -3.46 -7.57 1.11
N LEU A 17 -3.97 -7.41 -0.12
CA LEU A 17 -4.79 -6.26 -0.53
C LEU A 17 -6.15 -6.17 0.17
N GLU A 18 -6.81 -7.29 0.45
CA GLU A 18 -8.04 -7.28 1.25
C GLU A 18 -7.77 -6.81 2.69
N VAL A 19 -6.62 -7.17 3.26
CA VAL A 19 -6.22 -6.69 4.59
C VAL A 19 -5.88 -5.19 4.52
N VAL A 20 -5.25 -4.71 3.44
CA VAL A 20 -5.06 -3.27 3.19
C VAL A 20 -6.41 -2.55 3.15
N ALA A 21 -7.39 -3.04 2.37
CA ALA A 21 -8.72 -2.44 2.28
C ALA A 21 -9.43 -2.38 3.64
N ARG A 22 -9.35 -3.45 4.45
CA ARG A 22 -9.90 -3.46 5.81
C ARG A 22 -9.19 -2.43 6.70
N SER A 23 -7.87 -2.35 6.63
CA SER A 23 -7.03 -1.44 7.42
C SER A 23 -7.32 0.03 7.11
N VAL A 24 -7.50 0.37 5.83
CA VAL A 24 -7.90 1.71 5.38
C VAL A 24 -9.27 2.10 5.95
N GLY A 25 -10.19 1.15 6.13
CA GLY A 25 -11.48 1.38 6.79
C GLY A 25 -11.39 1.77 8.28
N PHE A 26 -10.20 1.62 8.89
CA PHE A 26 -9.91 2.03 10.26
C PHE A 26 -9.17 3.37 10.37
N LEU A 27 -8.96 4.09 9.27
CA LEU A 27 -8.53 5.48 9.36
C LEU A 27 -9.57 6.30 10.15
N THR A 28 -9.09 7.28 10.92
CA THR A 28 -9.97 8.20 11.64
C THR A 28 -10.81 9.01 10.65
N GLU A 29 -10.16 9.53 9.60
CA GLU A 29 -10.82 10.09 8.43
C GLU A 29 -11.07 8.98 7.43
N LYS A 30 -12.30 8.47 7.42
CA LYS A 30 -12.66 7.31 6.59
C LYS A 30 -12.88 7.72 5.14
N PRO A 31 -12.22 7.07 4.18
CA PRO A 31 -12.55 7.28 2.78
C PRO A 31 -13.98 6.79 2.47
N ARG A 32 -14.57 7.40 1.45
CA ARG A 32 -15.90 7.05 0.93
C ARG A 32 -15.86 7.16 -0.59
N GLY A 33 -16.64 6.33 -1.27
CA GLY A 33 -16.69 6.35 -2.74
C GLY A 33 -15.46 5.70 -3.36
N GLU A 34 -14.91 6.30 -4.42
CA GLU A 34 -13.72 5.79 -5.07
C GLU A 34 -12.46 6.31 -4.36
N VAL A 35 -11.49 5.44 -4.13
CA VAL A 35 -10.17 5.75 -3.57
C VAL A 35 -9.13 5.45 -4.63
N MET A 36 -8.45 6.49 -5.10
CA MET A 36 -7.39 6.40 -6.09
C MET A 36 -6.09 5.93 -5.44
N VAL A 37 -5.63 4.75 -5.85
CA VAL A 37 -4.42 4.09 -5.37
C VAL A 37 -3.32 4.26 -6.42
N GLY A 38 -2.29 5.03 -6.09
CA GLY A 38 -1.06 5.08 -6.87
C GLY A 38 -0.20 3.86 -6.56
N VAL A 39 -0.09 2.91 -7.48
CA VAL A 39 0.79 1.74 -7.33
C VAL A 39 2.18 2.15 -7.82
N VAL A 40 3.09 2.36 -6.88
CA VAL A 40 4.42 2.88 -7.19
C VAL A 40 5.31 1.75 -7.69
N ALA A 41 5.89 1.95 -8.88
CA ALA A 41 6.83 1.03 -9.50
C ALA A 41 8.07 1.73 -10.03
N ASP A 42 9.16 0.99 -10.21
CA ASP A 42 10.34 1.47 -10.93
C ASP A 42 10.53 0.72 -12.26
N PRO A 43 10.66 1.43 -13.41
CA PRO A 43 10.83 0.79 -14.72
C PRO A 43 12.14 0.00 -14.87
N ALA A 44 13.15 0.26 -14.03
CA ALA A 44 14.39 -0.49 -13.98
C ALA A 44 14.32 -1.73 -13.08
N VAL A 45 13.25 -1.89 -12.28
CA VAL A 45 13.07 -3.01 -11.34
C VAL A 45 11.95 -3.93 -11.84
N MET A 46 12.31 -5.01 -12.53
CA MET A 46 11.34 -5.94 -13.14
C MET A 46 10.32 -6.50 -12.13
N GLN A 47 10.77 -6.86 -10.93
CA GLN A 47 9.89 -7.35 -9.85
C GLN A 47 8.82 -6.32 -9.46
N SER A 48 9.20 -5.05 -9.40
CA SER A 48 8.31 -3.94 -9.05
C SER A 48 7.22 -3.76 -10.11
N LEU A 49 7.57 -3.89 -11.39
CA LEU A 49 6.61 -3.81 -12.51
C LEU A 49 5.62 -4.99 -12.52
N GLU A 50 6.11 -6.21 -12.27
CA GLU A 50 5.26 -7.41 -12.21
C GLU A 50 4.25 -7.32 -11.06
N GLU A 51 4.72 -6.90 -9.88
CA GLU A 51 3.86 -6.72 -8.72
C GLU A 51 2.85 -5.59 -8.95
N ALA A 52 3.26 -4.46 -9.56
CA ALA A 52 2.35 -3.36 -9.85
C ALA A 52 1.19 -3.80 -10.75
N LYS A 53 1.51 -4.52 -11.83
CA LYS A 53 0.50 -5.09 -12.74
C LYS A 53 -0.41 -6.10 -12.04
N SER A 54 0.13 -6.94 -11.17
CA SER A 54 -0.66 -7.89 -10.39
C SER A 54 -1.64 -7.17 -9.48
N ILE A 55 -1.17 -6.16 -8.75
CA ILE A 55 -1.97 -5.34 -7.83
C ILE A 55 -3.09 -4.62 -8.57
N GLU A 56 -2.81 -3.99 -9.71
CA GLU A 56 -3.82 -3.35 -10.54
C GLU A 56 -4.92 -4.33 -10.96
N ALA A 57 -4.53 -5.50 -11.51
CA ALA A 57 -5.47 -6.53 -11.92
C ALA A 57 -6.32 -7.06 -10.75
N LEU A 58 -5.72 -7.18 -9.56
CA LEU A 58 -6.44 -7.58 -8.35
C LEU A 58 -7.42 -6.50 -7.91
N ILE A 59 -7.03 -5.23 -7.92
CA ILE A 59 -7.92 -4.11 -7.58
C ILE A 59 -9.10 -4.05 -8.56
N ASP A 60 -8.85 -4.16 -9.87
CA ASP A 60 -9.87 -4.21 -10.91
C ASP A 60 -10.84 -5.39 -10.75
N SER A 61 -10.38 -6.49 -10.16
CA SER A 61 -11.22 -7.65 -9.85
C SER A 61 -12.13 -7.46 -8.63
N GLY A 62 -12.10 -6.30 -7.97
CA GLY A 62 -13.09 -5.89 -6.97
C GLY A 62 -12.60 -5.82 -5.51
N ILE A 63 -11.31 -5.53 -5.27
CA ILE A 63 -10.85 -5.21 -3.91
C ILE A 63 -11.54 -3.92 -3.44
N ARG A 64 -12.22 -3.97 -2.29
CA ARG A 64 -13.00 -2.85 -1.76
C ARG A 64 -13.11 -2.89 -0.24
N GLY A 65 -13.34 -1.72 0.34
CA GLY A 65 -13.79 -1.58 1.72
C GLY A 65 -15.33 -1.58 1.81
N PRO A 66 -15.89 -1.49 3.04
CA PRO A 66 -17.34 -1.46 3.23
C PRO A 66 -18.03 -0.22 2.62
N ALA A 67 -17.33 0.93 2.57
CA ALA A 67 -17.87 2.22 2.14
C ALA A 67 -17.13 2.86 0.95
N PHE A 68 -16.14 2.14 0.40
CA PHE A 68 -15.31 2.64 -0.69
C PHE A 68 -14.80 1.49 -1.57
N SER A 69 -14.44 1.80 -2.81
CA SER A 69 -13.74 0.91 -3.74
C SER A 69 -12.36 1.46 -4.07
N PHE A 70 -11.41 0.59 -4.34
CA PHE A 70 -10.12 1.01 -4.87
C PHE A 70 -10.17 1.13 -6.39
N ARG A 71 -9.44 2.09 -6.92
CA ARG A 71 -9.07 2.18 -8.33
C ARG A 71 -7.57 2.43 -8.40
N ALA A 72 -6.86 1.62 -9.17
CA ALA A 72 -5.40 1.64 -9.21
C ALA A 72 -4.89 2.30 -10.48
N ILE A 73 -3.79 3.06 -10.35
CA ILE A 73 -2.97 3.50 -11.47
C ILE A 73 -1.48 3.32 -11.13
N SER A 74 -0.69 2.86 -12.08
CA SER A 74 0.76 2.81 -11.94
C SER A 74 1.34 4.23 -11.91
N ILE A 75 2.22 4.47 -10.95
CA ILE A 75 3.04 5.67 -10.86
C ILE A 75 4.49 5.24 -10.86
N PHE A 76 5.29 5.77 -11.79
CA PHE A 76 6.70 5.44 -11.81
C PHE A 76 7.51 6.33 -10.86
N THR A 77 8.63 5.81 -10.35
CA THR A 77 9.55 6.54 -9.46
C THR A 77 10.04 7.87 -10.05
N ASN A 78 10.13 7.97 -11.37
CA ASN A 78 10.47 9.21 -12.09
C ASN A 78 9.30 10.21 -12.25
N GLN A 79 8.10 9.87 -11.77
CA GLN A 79 6.88 10.71 -11.83
C GLN A 79 6.43 11.20 -10.44
N LEU A 80 7.16 10.88 -9.37
CA LEU A 80 6.77 11.23 -7.99
C LEU A 80 6.64 12.75 -7.74
N ALA A 81 7.33 13.57 -8.53
CA ALA A 81 7.22 15.02 -8.46
C ALA A 81 5.83 15.52 -8.89
N ASP A 82 5.20 14.82 -9.85
CA ASP A 82 3.96 15.20 -10.52
C ASP A 82 2.73 14.49 -9.90
N LEU A 83 2.89 13.86 -8.75
CA LEU A 83 1.81 13.18 -8.04
C LEU A 83 0.67 14.14 -7.69
N GLN A 84 -0.52 13.84 -8.19
CA GLN A 84 -1.78 14.53 -7.96
C GLN A 84 -2.95 13.54 -8.06
N ASP A 85 -4.11 13.90 -7.51
CA ASP A 85 -5.36 13.12 -7.63
C ASP A 85 -5.23 11.65 -7.18
N ILE A 86 -4.38 11.41 -6.17
CA ILE A 86 -4.17 10.11 -5.52
C ILE A 86 -4.50 10.23 -4.03
N ASP A 87 -5.20 9.23 -3.50
CA ASP A 87 -5.61 9.17 -2.08
C ASP A 87 -4.67 8.34 -1.21
N MET A 88 -3.95 7.39 -1.82
CA MET A 88 -2.93 6.59 -1.15
C MET A 88 -1.91 6.00 -2.13
N LEU A 89 -0.70 5.73 -1.66
CA LEU A 89 0.31 5.00 -2.41
C LEU A 89 0.45 3.57 -1.91
N LEU A 90 0.57 2.65 -2.85
CA LEU A 90 1.02 1.28 -2.60
C LEU A 90 2.42 1.10 -3.21
N VAL A 91 3.42 0.96 -2.35
CA VAL A 91 4.83 0.81 -2.69
C VAL A 91 5.17 -0.66 -2.90
N THR A 92 5.50 -1.02 -4.13
CA THR A 92 5.92 -2.39 -4.51
C THR A 92 7.31 -2.74 -3.95
N LYS A 93 7.65 -4.02 -3.97
CA LYS A 93 8.93 -4.57 -3.52
C LYS A 93 10.08 -4.11 -4.41
N GLY A 94 11.28 -4.10 -3.83
CA GLY A 94 12.51 -3.79 -4.56
C GLY A 94 12.77 -2.30 -4.73
N LEU A 95 12.02 -1.44 -4.05
CA LEU A 95 12.12 0.02 -4.14
C LEU A 95 12.90 0.66 -2.99
N ALA A 96 13.79 -0.10 -2.34
CA ALA A 96 14.54 0.39 -1.17
C ALA A 96 15.26 1.72 -1.41
N GLU A 97 15.85 1.90 -2.59
CA GLU A 97 16.55 3.14 -2.98
C GLU A 97 15.61 4.33 -3.20
N HIS A 98 14.31 4.09 -3.38
CA HIS A 98 13.28 5.10 -3.64
C HIS A 98 12.36 5.35 -2.45
N HIS A 99 12.45 4.55 -1.38
CA HIS A 99 11.57 4.68 -0.21
C HIS A 99 11.48 6.12 0.31
N GLN A 100 12.62 6.80 0.45
CA GLN A 100 12.64 8.19 0.92
C GLN A 100 11.89 9.14 -0.02
N SER A 101 12.17 9.13 -1.32
CA SER A 101 11.53 10.04 -2.28
C SER A 101 10.03 9.78 -2.41
N ILE A 102 9.61 8.51 -2.32
CA ILE A 102 8.21 8.10 -2.30
C ILE A 102 7.53 8.66 -1.04
N PHE A 103 8.16 8.50 0.13
CA PHE A 103 7.63 9.00 1.39
C PHE A 103 7.48 10.53 1.41
N GLU A 104 8.48 11.25 0.91
CA GLU A 104 8.45 12.71 0.79
C GLU A 104 7.30 13.17 -0.13
N ALA A 105 7.09 12.48 -1.25
CA ALA A 105 6.01 12.79 -2.16
C ALA A 105 4.62 12.52 -1.55
N ALA A 106 4.44 11.39 -0.87
CA ALA A 106 3.19 11.08 -0.18
C ALA A 106 2.91 12.02 0.99
N SER A 107 3.93 12.34 1.80
CA SER A 107 3.77 13.18 2.98
C SER A 107 3.41 14.62 2.62
N ARG A 108 3.92 15.13 1.49
CA ARG A 108 3.48 16.43 0.92
C ARG A 108 1.98 16.48 0.63
N LEU A 109 1.40 15.36 0.24
CA LEU A 109 -0.04 15.24 -0.05
C LEU A 109 -0.85 14.83 1.19
N GLY A 110 -0.21 14.47 2.30
CA GLY A 110 -0.88 13.97 3.50
C GLY A 110 -1.57 12.61 3.30
N ILE A 111 -1.07 11.80 2.36
CA ILE A 111 -1.70 10.53 1.98
C ILE A 111 -0.99 9.32 2.60
N LEU A 112 -1.73 8.23 2.75
CA LEU A 112 -1.23 6.97 3.31
C LEU A 112 -0.25 6.29 2.35
N THR A 113 0.90 5.84 2.87
CA THR A 113 1.79 4.91 2.18
C THR A 113 1.67 3.50 2.76
N VAL A 114 1.43 2.53 1.89
CA VAL A 114 1.35 1.11 2.22
C VAL A 114 2.39 0.35 1.42
N SER A 115 3.08 -0.61 2.00
CA SER A 115 4.01 -1.46 1.26
C SER A 115 3.76 -2.94 1.50
N THR A 116 4.15 -3.75 0.52
CA THR A 116 4.31 -5.20 0.63
C THR A 116 5.73 -5.60 1.06
N ASP A 117 6.65 -4.64 1.18
CA ASP A 117 8.02 -4.78 1.69
C ASP A 117 8.12 -4.20 3.13
N GLU A 118 8.46 -5.05 4.10
CA GLU A 118 8.54 -4.66 5.51
C GLU A 118 9.65 -3.62 5.73
N SER A 119 10.69 -3.64 4.91
CA SER A 119 11.81 -2.70 5.00
C SER A 119 11.40 -1.24 4.80
N CYS A 120 10.29 -0.98 4.09
CA CYS A 120 9.79 0.38 3.92
C CYS A 120 9.26 0.97 5.23
N VAL A 121 8.56 0.16 6.03
CA VAL A 121 8.06 0.58 7.35
C VAL A 121 9.21 0.65 8.36
N ASP A 122 10.16 -0.28 8.29
CA ASP A 122 11.30 -0.34 9.20
C ASP A 122 12.25 0.85 9.02
N SER A 123 12.40 1.34 7.79
CA SER A 123 13.13 2.57 7.48
C SER A 123 12.34 3.86 7.76
N GLY A 124 11.07 3.76 8.14
CA GLY A 124 10.21 4.94 8.42
C GLY A 124 9.73 5.68 7.18
N HIS A 125 9.74 5.02 6.03
CA HIS A 125 9.34 5.59 4.74
C HIS A 125 8.00 5.04 4.21
N CYS A 126 7.43 4.05 4.90
CA CYS A 126 6.04 3.67 4.75
C CYS A 126 5.30 3.77 6.08
N VAL A 127 4.05 4.21 6.02
CA VAL A 127 3.17 4.26 7.18
C VAL A 127 2.78 2.84 7.59
N MET A 128 2.42 1.99 6.64
CA MET A 128 1.89 0.67 6.91
C MET A 128 2.52 -0.41 6.02
N TRP A 129 2.75 -1.58 6.60
CA TRP A 129 3.10 -2.80 5.89
C TRP A 129 2.09 -3.87 6.24
N VAL A 130 1.74 -4.69 5.24
CA VAL A 130 0.72 -5.71 5.37
C VAL A 130 1.23 -7.04 4.84
N LYS A 131 0.94 -8.10 5.60
CA LYS A 131 1.02 -9.49 5.14
C LYS A 131 -0.21 -10.24 5.62
N GLY A 132 -1.06 -10.70 4.72
CA GLY A 132 -2.26 -11.47 4.98
C GLY A 132 -2.04 -12.98 5.05
N SER A 133 -0.96 -13.50 4.47
CA SER A 133 -0.65 -14.94 4.39
C SER A 133 0.80 -15.26 4.81
N PRO A 134 1.06 -16.35 5.56
CA PRO A 134 0.11 -17.34 6.07
C PRO A 134 -0.74 -16.84 7.25
N SER A 135 -0.24 -15.86 8.00
CA SER A 135 -0.93 -15.20 9.12
C SER A 135 -1.02 -13.71 8.87
N VAL A 136 -2.15 -13.09 9.24
CA VAL A 136 -2.31 -11.63 9.13
C VAL A 136 -1.35 -10.94 10.09
N ARG A 137 -0.49 -10.09 9.53
CA ARG A 137 0.38 -9.16 10.23
C ARG A 137 0.24 -7.79 9.59
N ILE A 138 0.05 -6.78 10.42
CA ILE A 138 0.05 -5.38 10.03
C ILE A 138 1.04 -4.68 10.95
N VAL A 139 1.97 -3.93 10.37
CA VAL A 139 2.91 -3.09 11.09
C VAL A 139 2.69 -1.65 10.66
N VAL A 140 2.58 -0.75 11.63
CA VAL A 140 2.50 0.70 11.38
C VAL A 140 3.69 1.40 12.00
N ASN A 141 4.35 2.24 11.21
CA ASN A 141 5.37 3.16 11.72
C ASN A 141 4.70 4.45 12.19
N ARG A 142 4.78 4.75 13.50
CA ARG A 142 4.09 5.89 14.10
C ARG A 142 4.70 7.22 13.70
N ALA A 143 6.02 7.26 13.47
CA ALA A 143 6.69 8.49 13.04
C ALA A 143 6.27 8.85 11.61
N ALA A 144 6.26 7.86 10.71
CA ALA A 144 5.76 8.03 9.35
C ALA A 144 4.28 8.44 9.35
N ALA A 145 3.43 7.75 10.13
CA ALA A 145 2.01 8.08 10.24
C ALA A 145 1.80 9.54 10.68
N ARG A 146 2.52 9.99 11.71
CA ARG A 146 2.44 11.38 12.20
C ARG A 146 2.92 12.39 11.15
N ALA A 147 4.03 12.10 10.49
CA ALA A 147 4.60 12.99 9.47
C ALA A 147 3.69 13.14 8.24
N SER A 148 2.89 12.12 7.91
CA SER A 148 1.88 12.17 6.84
C SER A 148 0.47 12.54 7.34
N ASN A 149 0.32 12.98 8.61
CA ASN A 149 -0.97 13.26 9.25
C ASN A 149 -2.00 12.11 9.19
N ILE A 150 -1.52 10.87 9.16
CA ILE A 150 -2.34 9.66 9.15
C ILE A 150 -2.62 9.21 10.58
N SER A 151 -3.89 8.96 10.87
CA SER A 151 -4.34 8.44 12.16
C SER A 151 -5.30 7.27 11.99
N PHE A 152 -5.10 6.23 12.79
CA PHE A 152 -6.00 5.07 12.86
C PHE A 152 -6.84 5.10 14.13
N GLN A 153 -8.04 4.53 14.06
CA GLN A 153 -8.93 4.32 15.20
C GLN A 153 -8.24 3.48 16.29
N THR A 154 -8.49 3.82 17.56
CA THR A 154 -7.86 3.15 18.71
C THR A 154 -8.10 1.64 18.72
N SER A 155 -9.27 1.17 18.27
CA SER A 155 -9.59 -0.26 18.18
C SER A 155 -8.68 -1.01 17.21
N PHE A 156 -8.30 -0.38 16.09
CA PHE A 156 -7.36 -0.97 15.14
C PHE A 156 -5.94 -1.04 15.68
N ARG A 157 -5.52 -0.02 16.43
CA ARG A 157 -4.20 0.04 17.06
C ARG A 157 -3.96 -1.12 18.05
N MET A 158 -5.02 -1.72 18.59
CA MET A 158 -4.94 -2.92 19.45
C MET A 158 -4.71 -4.23 18.67
N LEU A 159 -4.91 -4.24 17.34
CA LEU A 159 -4.81 -5.42 16.48
C LEU A 159 -3.50 -5.50 15.69
N ILE A 160 -2.69 -4.45 15.75
CA ILE A 160 -1.49 -4.29 14.91
C ILE A 160 -0.24 -4.14 15.76
N THR A 161 0.92 -4.26 15.11
CA THR A 161 2.19 -3.87 15.71
C THR A 161 2.49 -2.42 15.36
N GLU A 162 2.83 -1.60 16.35
CA GLU A 162 3.34 -0.26 16.14
C GLU A 162 4.86 -0.23 16.36
N ARG A 163 5.56 0.54 15.54
CA ARG A 163 6.97 0.92 15.76
C ARG A 163 7.05 2.43 16.00
#